data_AF-A0A850NUX0-F1
#
_entry.id   AF-A0A850NUX0-F1
#
_cell.length_a   1.000
_cell.length_b   1.000
_cell.length_c   1.000
_cell.angle_alpha   90.00
_cell.angle_beta   90.00
_cell.angle_gamma   90.00
#
_symmetry.space_group_name_H-M   'P 1'
#
loop_
_entity.id
_entity.type
_entity.pdbx_description
1 polymer ?
#
loop_
_entity_poly.entity_id
_entity_poly.type
_entity_poly.pdbx_seq_one_letter_code
_entity_poly.pdbx_strand_id
1 'polypeptide(L)'
;GLGDGPSELGGHPVTITKGRALLADGTLAGSVLTLDQAVRNTLAQGSSIVEAAKLASSNAADYLGLDDRGRIETGRLADLVVLDETFAVREVHVGGARRVAR
;
A
#
# COMPACT_ATOMS: atom_id res chain seq x y z
N GLY A 1 3.36 -7.19 8.05
CA GLY A 1 3.45 -8.40 7.19
C GLY A 1 3.89 -9.60 8.01
N LEU A 2 4.04 -10.77 7.40
CA LEU A 2 4.44 -12.01 8.08
C LEU A 2 5.94 -12.11 8.40
N GLY A 3 6.76 -11.22 7.80
CA GLY A 3 8.21 -11.21 7.98
C GLY A 3 8.94 -12.12 6.99
N ASP A 4 10.24 -12.31 7.24
CA ASP A 4 11.09 -13.21 6.46
C ASP A 4 10.75 -14.69 6.77
N GLY A 5 10.89 -15.55 5.77
CA GLY A 5 10.65 -16.99 5.90
C GLY A 5 9.99 -17.63 4.67
N PRO A 6 9.71 -18.94 4.73
CA PRO A 6 8.96 -19.65 3.70
C PRO A 6 7.54 -19.09 3.57
N SER A 7 7.06 -18.97 2.33
CA SER A 7 5.71 -18.53 1.99
C SER A 7 5.28 -19.16 0.65
N GLU A 8 4.10 -18.79 0.15
CA GLU A 8 3.54 -19.27 -1.11
C GLU A 8 2.96 -18.12 -1.94
N LEU A 9 3.16 -18.16 -3.27
CA LEU A 9 2.53 -17.25 -4.22
C LEU A 9 1.94 -18.04 -5.40
N GLY A 10 0.61 -18.06 -5.51
CA GLY A 10 -0.08 -18.73 -6.62
C GLY A 10 0.27 -20.21 -6.75
N GLY A 11 0.36 -20.95 -5.64
CA GLY A 11 0.75 -22.37 -5.62
C GLY A 11 2.26 -22.62 -5.63
N HIS A 12 3.09 -21.59 -5.79
CA HIS A 12 4.55 -21.75 -5.88
C HIS A 12 5.22 -21.43 -4.55
N PRO A 13 6.11 -22.29 -4.04
CA PRO A 13 6.88 -22.00 -2.84
C PRO A 13 7.83 -20.83 -3.10
N VAL A 14 7.83 -19.86 -2.17
CA VAL A 14 8.72 -18.71 -2.21
C VAL A 14 9.44 -18.57 -0.86
N THR A 15 10.66 -18.03 -0.89
CA THR A 15 11.38 -17.62 0.32
C THR A 15 11.40 -16.11 0.39
N ILE A 16 10.87 -15.55 1.47
CA ILE A 16 11.01 -14.12 1.77
C ILE A 16 12.30 -13.93 2.56
N THR A 17 13.22 -13.14 2.03
CA THR A 17 14.45 -12.77 2.71
C THR A 17 14.88 -11.36 2.38
N LYS A 18 15.20 -10.56 3.41
CA LYS A 18 15.70 -9.18 3.28
C LYS A 18 14.79 -8.33 2.39
N GLY A 19 13.47 -8.45 2.60
CA GLY A 19 12.48 -7.67 1.86
C GLY A 19 12.25 -8.10 0.39
N ARG A 20 12.69 -9.31 0.01
CA ARG A 20 12.48 -9.86 -1.34
C ARG A 20 11.80 -11.23 -1.24
N ALA A 21 10.79 -11.46 -2.07
CA ALA A 21 10.19 -12.78 -2.26
C ALA A 21 10.82 -13.44 -3.49
N LEU A 22 11.39 -14.63 -3.30
CA LEU A 22 12.19 -15.33 -4.31
C LEU A 22 11.69 -16.76 -4.52
N LEU A 23 11.63 -17.21 -5.78
CA LEU A 23 11.51 -18.62 -6.13
C LEU A 23 12.82 -19.36 -5.84
N ALA A 24 12.79 -20.69 -5.92
CA ALA A 24 13.96 -21.55 -5.67
C ALA A 24 15.15 -21.25 -6.61
N ASP A 25 14.90 -20.75 -7.81
CA ASP A 25 15.93 -20.36 -8.79
C ASP A 25 16.45 -18.91 -8.58
N GLY A 26 15.92 -18.19 -7.60
CA GLY A 26 16.27 -16.80 -7.31
C GLY A 26 15.48 -15.75 -8.09
N THR A 27 14.50 -16.16 -8.90
CA THR A 27 13.59 -15.23 -9.59
C THR A 27 12.71 -14.48 -8.57
N LEU A 28 12.49 -13.17 -8.79
CA LEU A 28 11.55 -12.39 -7.97
C LEU A 28 10.11 -12.86 -8.18
N ALA A 29 9.42 -13.18 -7.09
CA ALA A 29 8.03 -13.58 -7.07
C ALA A 29 7.19 -12.56 -6.28
N GLY A 30 6.82 -11.47 -6.96
CA GLY A 30 6.07 -10.37 -6.35
C GLY A 30 6.92 -9.49 -5.44
N SER A 31 6.26 -8.87 -4.45
CA SER A 31 6.88 -7.92 -3.51
C SER A 31 6.26 -8.04 -2.13
N VAL A 32 7.02 -7.67 -1.11
CA VAL A 32 6.54 -7.50 0.28
C VAL A 32 6.33 -6.03 0.65
N LEU A 33 6.39 -5.13 -0.35
CA LEU A 33 6.19 -3.69 -0.19
C LEU A 33 4.76 -3.38 0.26
N THR A 34 4.62 -2.57 1.31
CA THR A 34 3.34 -2.01 1.74
C THR A 34 3.10 -0.67 1.07
N LEU A 35 1.83 -0.23 0.94
CA LEU A 35 1.50 1.02 0.25
C LEU A 35 2.05 2.27 0.97
N ASP A 36 2.10 2.28 2.30
CA ASP A 36 2.73 3.37 3.06
C ASP A 36 4.25 3.45 2.80
N GLN A 37 4.92 2.31 2.66
CA GLN A 37 6.32 2.27 2.25
C GLN A 37 6.48 2.72 0.79
N ALA A 38 5.54 2.38 -0.10
CA ALA A 38 5.54 2.87 -1.48
C ALA A 38 5.42 4.40 -1.52
N VAL A 39 4.52 4.99 -0.74
CA VAL A 39 4.38 6.45 -0.59
C VAL A 39 5.69 7.07 -0.10
N ARG A 40 6.29 6.53 0.98
CA ARG A 40 7.60 6.99 1.49
C ARG A 40 8.70 6.92 0.43
N ASN A 41 8.76 5.84 -0.32
CA ASN A 41 9.74 5.67 -1.40
C ASN A 41 9.52 6.71 -2.52
N THR A 42 8.27 6.94 -2.93
CA THR A 42 7.92 7.93 -3.96
C THR A 42 8.32 9.35 -3.54
N LEU A 43 8.06 9.73 -2.29
CA LEU A 43 8.48 11.02 -1.73
C LEU A 43 10.01 11.14 -1.68
N ALA A 44 10.71 10.08 -1.26
CA ALA A 44 12.17 10.06 -1.22
C ALA A 44 12.81 10.19 -2.62
N GLN A 45 12.08 9.86 -3.69
CA GLN A 45 12.49 10.05 -5.08
C GLN A 45 12.12 11.46 -5.64
N GLY A 46 11.61 12.36 -4.79
CA GLY A 46 11.38 13.76 -5.13
C GLY A 46 9.97 14.11 -5.62
N SER A 47 9.04 13.16 -5.65
CA SER A 47 7.64 13.46 -5.94
C SER A 47 6.99 14.25 -4.80
N SER A 48 5.98 15.05 -5.14
CA SER A 48 5.15 15.75 -4.16
C SER A 48 4.20 14.80 -3.43
N ILE A 49 3.71 15.24 -2.26
CA ILE A 49 2.67 14.52 -1.50
C ILE A 49 1.38 14.33 -2.31
N VAL A 50 1.03 15.29 -3.16
CA VAL A 50 -0.16 15.21 -4.01
C VAL A 50 0.00 14.13 -5.08
N GLU A 51 1.18 14.01 -5.69
CA GLU A 51 1.48 12.96 -6.67
C GLU A 51 1.49 11.58 -6.01
N ALA A 52 2.15 11.44 -4.85
CA ALA A 52 2.16 10.19 -4.10
C ALA A 52 0.74 9.75 -3.70
N ALA A 53 -0.11 10.68 -3.24
CA ALA A 53 -1.51 10.39 -2.91
C ALA A 53 -2.33 9.96 -4.13
N LYS A 54 -2.12 10.59 -5.30
CA LYS A 54 -2.76 10.18 -6.55
C LYS A 54 -2.35 8.78 -6.98
N LEU A 55 -1.05 8.47 -6.92
CA LEU A 55 -0.50 7.15 -7.27
C LEU A 55 -1.02 6.04 -6.36
N ALA A 56 -1.17 6.32 -5.07
CA ALA A 56 -1.65 5.36 -4.08
C ALA A 56 -3.18 5.25 -3.97
N SER A 57 -3.94 6.15 -4.60
CA SER A 57 -5.39 6.25 -4.41
C SER A 57 -6.14 6.68 -5.67
N SER A 58 -6.22 7.99 -5.96
CA SER A 58 -7.14 8.53 -6.98
C SER A 58 -6.96 7.91 -8.36
N ASN A 59 -5.72 7.66 -8.80
CA ASN A 59 -5.46 7.07 -10.12
C ASN A 59 -5.99 5.64 -10.23
N ALA A 60 -5.88 4.84 -9.16
CA ALA A 60 -6.41 3.48 -9.14
C ALA A 60 -7.94 3.47 -9.14
N ALA A 61 -8.56 4.39 -8.39
CA ALA A 61 -10.02 4.56 -8.41
C ALA A 61 -10.51 4.98 -9.81
N ASP A 62 -9.87 5.98 -10.43
CA ASP A 62 -10.19 6.44 -11.78
C ASP A 62 -10.02 5.30 -12.80
N TYR A 63 -8.91 4.54 -12.74
CA TYR A 63 -8.63 3.42 -13.64
C TYR A 63 -9.68 2.31 -13.54
N LEU A 64 -10.18 2.03 -12.34
CA LEU A 64 -11.20 1.00 -12.09
C LEU A 64 -12.63 1.53 -12.28
N GLY A 65 -12.83 2.82 -12.57
CA GLY A 65 -14.15 3.43 -12.68
C GLY A 65 -14.90 3.53 -11.35
N LEU A 66 -14.18 3.63 -10.23
CA LEU A 66 -14.76 3.77 -8.89
C LEU A 66 -14.94 5.26 -8.54
N ASP A 67 -16.18 5.72 -8.53
CA ASP A 67 -16.56 7.09 -8.23
C ASP A 67 -16.81 7.34 -6.72
N ASP A 68 -17.09 6.28 -5.97
CA ASP A 68 -17.39 6.30 -4.55
C ASP A 68 -16.17 6.44 -3.62
N ARG A 69 -14.93 6.37 -4.14
CA ARG A 69 -13.68 6.43 -3.34
C ARG A 69 -12.52 7.09 -4.10
N GLY A 70 -11.34 7.08 -3.49
CA GLY A 70 -10.11 7.59 -4.11
C GLY A 70 -9.88 9.11 -3.97
N ARG A 71 -10.84 9.85 -3.43
CA ARG A 71 -10.77 11.30 -3.17
C ARG A 71 -11.45 11.64 -1.85
N ILE A 72 -10.95 12.68 -1.18
CA ILE A 72 -11.55 13.21 0.05
C ILE A 72 -12.55 14.29 -0.36
N GLU A 73 -13.78 13.86 -0.62
CA GLU A 73 -14.89 14.72 -1.08
C GLU A 73 -16.21 14.28 -0.43
N THR A 74 -17.10 15.24 -0.17
CA THR A 74 -18.43 14.94 0.39
C THR A 74 -19.21 14.00 -0.53
N GLY A 75 -19.89 13.01 0.05
CA GLY A 75 -20.70 12.01 -0.67
C GLY A 75 -19.95 10.73 -1.04
N ARG A 76 -18.62 10.69 -0.85
CA ARG A 76 -17.79 9.48 -1.04
C ARG A 76 -17.66 8.67 0.26
N LEU A 77 -17.23 7.42 0.14
CA LEU A 77 -16.89 6.56 1.27
C LEU A 77 -15.78 7.21 2.10
N ALA A 78 -15.94 7.17 3.43
CA ALA A 78 -14.92 7.61 4.38
C ALA A 78 -13.83 6.53 4.57
N ASP A 79 -13.22 6.12 3.46
CA ASP A 79 -12.03 5.28 3.40
C ASP A 79 -10.79 6.17 3.45
N LEU A 80 -10.21 6.32 4.64
CA LEU A 80 -9.15 7.28 4.92
C LEU A 80 -7.98 6.61 5.62
N VAL A 81 -6.77 7.10 5.35
CA VAL A 81 -5.57 6.73 6.09
C VAL A 81 -4.97 8.00 6.67
N VAL A 82 -4.74 8.01 7.98
CA VAL A 82 -4.04 9.09 8.69
C VAL A 82 -2.59 8.68 8.82
N LEU A 83 -1.71 9.48 8.24
CA LEU A 83 -0.26 9.31 8.30
C LEU A 83 0.35 10.30 9.29
N ASP A 84 1.43 9.92 9.96
CA ASP A 84 2.25 10.84 10.76
C ASP A 84 3.24 11.64 9.89
N GLU A 85 4.07 12.48 10.52
CA GLU A 85 5.08 13.31 9.87
C GLU A 85 6.18 12.51 9.14
N THR A 86 6.33 11.22 9.47
CA THR A 86 7.24 10.29 8.78
C THR A 86 6.54 9.51 7.67
N PHE A 87 5.26 9.78 7.43
CA PHE A 87 4.36 9.04 6.55
C PHE A 87 4.15 7.57 6.96
N ALA A 88 4.31 7.26 8.25
CA ALA A 88 3.88 5.96 8.79
C ALA A 88 2.38 5.99 9.11
N VAL A 89 1.72 4.82 9.02
CA VAL A 89 0.28 4.72 9.26
C VAL A 89 -0.01 4.86 10.74
N ARG A 90 -0.82 5.86 11.11
CA ARG A 90 -1.32 6.07 12.47
C ARG A 90 -2.71 5.49 12.65
N GLU A 91 -3.61 5.75 11.69
CA GLU A 91 -5.01 5.31 11.74
C GLU A 91 -5.54 4.96 10.36
N VAL A 92 -6.49 4.04 10.31
CA VAL A 92 -7.21 3.69 9.08
C VAL A 92 -8.70 3.78 9.37
N HIS A 93 -9.46 4.36 8.46
CA HIS A 93 -10.92 4.36 8.48
C HIS A 93 -11.41 3.59 7.26
N VAL A 94 -12.35 2.68 7.45
CA VAL A 94 -13.01 1.94 6.36
C VAL A 94 -14.51 2.12 6.50
N GLY A 95 -15.14 2.75 5.51
CA GLY A 95 -16.53 3.17 5.56
C GLY A 95 -16.82 4.09 6.76
N GLY A 96 -15.85 4.91 7.18
CA GLY A 96 -15.93 5.77 8.36
C GLY A 96 -15.65 5.08 9.69
N ALA A 97 -15.60 3.75 9.74
CA ALA A 97 -15.28 3.03 10.96
C ALA A 97 -13.76 3.00 11.19
N ARG A 98 -13.30 3.52 12.33
CA ARG A 98 -11.88 3.49 12.73
C ARG A 98 -11.40 2.04 12.90
N ARG A 99 -10.22 1.76 12.37
CA ARG A 99 -9.45 0.53 12.46
C ARG A 99 -8.07 0.89 13.02
N VAL A 100 -7.61 0.13 14.01
CA VAL A 100 -6.29 0.35 14.60
C VAL A 100 -5.24 -0.16 13.61
N ALA A 101 -4.36 0.73 13.16
CA ALA A 101 -3.16 0.34 12.46
C ALA A 101 -2.22 -0.32 13.48
N ARG A 102 -1.83 -1.57 13.21
CA ARG A 102 -0.86 -2.32 14.03
C ARG A 102 0.54 -2.13 13.48
#